data_AF-A0A2U8DXX2-F1
#
_entry.id   AF-A0A2U8DXX2-F1
#
_cell.length_a   1.000
_cell.length_b   1.000
_cell.length_c   1.000
_cell.angle_alpha   90.00
_cell.angle_beta   90.00
_cell.angle_gamma   90.00
#
_symmetry.space_group_name_H-M   'P 1'
#
loop_
_entity.id
_entity.type
_entity.pdbx_description
1 polymer ?
#
loop_
_entity_poly.entity_id
_entity_poly.type
_entity_poly.pdbx_seq_one_letter_code
_entity_poly.pdbx_strand_id
1 'polypeptide(L)'
;MSKNEEFLKVEKDKYSKIYVDITYAIDNISPFLDQSALKNRKYVSKIHVLKKYIEFIDAAMLETNKSGFLGMFKNDKSVDLIKDYRDDNLDSLNQLEKCSKCQCLNCTANCEFDSCLGCKDNSKIVSCDHKKINVTKHDNFTLNLNNNRTGDDDRYIVLSTLQNVEVDNKYIIIQNVITKEKFILHYYPGISEDTYGEITDPEEFDFIVSTFQSIEES
;
A
#
# COMPACT_ATOMS: atom_id res chain seq x y z
N MET A 1 8.46 31.66 7.62
CA MET A 1 8.49 30.73 6.48
C MET A 1 7.34 31.08 5.57
N SER A 2 7.58 31.11 4.26
CA SER A 2 6.50 31.21 3.28
C SER A 2 5.71 29.90 3.22
N LYS A 3 4.46 29.93 2.71
CA LYS A 3 3.65 28.71 2.50
C LYS A 3 4.37 27.68 1.62
N ASN A 4 5.13 28.16 0.64
CA ASN A 4 5.91 27.33 -0.27
C ASN A 4 7.11 26.67 0.44
N GLU A 5 7.86 27.42 1.26
CA GLU A 5 8.93 26.85 2.09
C GLU A 5 8.39 25.79 3.06
N GLU A 6 7.23 26.03 3.66
CA GLU A 6 6.57 25.08 4.54
C GLU A 6 6.15 23.81 3.80
N PHE A 7 5.52 23.95 2.63
CA PHE A 7 5.19 22.83 1.75
C PHE A 7 6.42 22.00 1.40
N LEU A 8 7.48 22.63 0.88
CA LEU A 8 8.71 21.93 0.48
C LEU A 8 9.35 21.18 1.65
N LYS A 9 9.38 21.80 2.84
CA LYS A 9 9.92 21.18 4.03
C LYS A 9 9.12 19.94 4.45
N VAL A 10 7.79 20.06 4.53
CA VAL A 10 6.91 18.93 4.92
C VAL A 10 7.05 17.76 3.95
N GLU A 11 7.04 18.04 2.64
CA GLU A 11 7.22 17.01 1.62
C GLU A 11 8.60 16.37 1.72
N LYS A 12 9.67 17.17 1.86
CA LYS A 12 11.03 16.65 2.01
C LYS A 12 11.16 15.75 3.23
N ASP A 13 10.68 16.20 4.39
CA ASP A 13 10.78 15.45 5.65
C ASP A 13 10.04 14.10 5.53
N LYS A 14 8.83 14.10 4.97
CA LYS A 14 8.04 12.89 4.74
C LYS A 14 8.75 11.92 3.81
N TYR A 15 9.11 12.37 2.61
CA TYR A 15 9.57 11.48 1.55
C TYR A 15 11.03 11.05 1.70
N SER A 16 11.87 11.88 2.31
CA SER A 16 13.25 11.48 2.65
C SER A 16 13.27 10.35 3.67
N LYS A 17 12.37 10.39 4.67
CA LYS A 17 12.24 9.29 5.64
C LYS A 17 11.85 7.98 4.94
N ILE A 18 10.81 8.01 4.11
CA ILE A 18 10.36 6.83 3.33
C ILE A 18 11.48 6.29 2.46
N TYR A 19 12.24 7.18 1.80
CA TYR A 19 13.35 6.78 0.93
C TYR A 19 14.48 6.09 1.69
N VAL A 20 14.85 6.62 2.86
CA VAL A 20 15.86 6.01 3.73
C VAL A 20 15.39 4.64 4.23
N ASP A 21 14.17 4.54 4.74
CA ASP A 21 13.60 3.29 5.24
C ASP A 21 13.63 2.19 4.16
N ILE A 22 13.24 2.52 2.93
CA ILE A 22 13.23 1.58 1.81
C ILE A 22 14.64 1.25 1.34
N THR A 23 15.52 2.23 1.18
CA THR A 23 16.88 1.99 0.67
C THR A 23 17.67 1.10 1.63
N TYR A 24 17.58 1.39 2.93
CA TYR A 24 18.20 0.56 3.96
C TYR A 24 17.68 -0.88 3.92
N ALA A 25 16.37 -1.04 3.73
CA ALA A 25 15.78 -2.36 3.60
C ALA A 25 16.25 -3.12 2.37
N ILE A 26 16.33 -2.46 1.21
CA ILE A 26 16.88 -3.04 -0.03
C ILE A 26 18.32 -3.51 0.20
N ASP A 27 19.16 -2.65 0.79
CA ASP A 27 20.56 -2.98 1.08
C ASP A 27 20.67 -4.20 2.01
N ASN A 28 19.80 -4.29 3.01
CA ASN A 28 19.77 -5.42 3.94
C ASN A 28 19.34 -6.74 3.29
N ILE A 29 18.33 -6.74 2.41
CA ILE A 29 17.77 -7.99 1.87
C ILE A 29 18.44 -8.44 0.57
N SER A 30 19.04 -7.51 -0.19
CA SER A 30 19.62 -7.81 -1.50
C SER A 30 20.69 -8.91 -1.53
N PRO A 31 21.52 -9.12 -0.49
CA PRO A 31 22.48 -10.23 -0.47
C PRO A 31 21.82 -11.61 -0.32
N PHE A 32 20.56 -11.66 0.13
CA PHE A 32 19.85 -12.90 0.47
C PHE A 32 18.79 -13.28 -0.58
N LEU A 33 18.47 -12.39 -1.50
CA LEU A 33 17.45 -12.59 -2.52
C LEU A 33 18.09 -12.58 -3.91
N ASP A 34 17.60 -13.46 -4.78
CA ASP A 34 17.95 -13.35 -6.19
C ASP A 34 17.40 -12.06 -6.81
N GLN A 35 17.99 -11.66 -7.94
CA GLN A 35 17.65 -10.39 -8.57
C GLN A 35 16.19 -10.35 -9.07
N SER A 36 15.62 -11.49 -9.48
CA SER A 36 14.23 -11.59 -9.92
C SER A 36 13.25 -11.37 -8.75
N ALA A 37 13.45 -12.05 -7.64
CA ALA A 37 12.67 -11.93 -6.42
C ALA A 37 12.76 -10.51 -5.85
N LEU A 38 13.95 -9.92 -5.86
CA LEU A 38 14.14 -8.53 -5.44
C LEU A 38 13.37 -7.56 -6.35
N LYS A 39 13.44 -7.73 -7.69
CA LYS A 39 12.71 -6.87 -8.65
C LYS A 39 11.19 -6.98 -8.53
N ASN A 40 10.67 -8.12 -8.09
CA ASN A 40 9.23 -8.32 -7.85
C ASN A 40 8.72 -7.54 -6.64
N ARG A 41 9.60 -7.01 -5.78
CA ARG A 41 9.20 -6.12 -4.69
C ARG A 41 8.77 -4.77 -5.28
N LYS A 42 7.49 -4.39 -5.10
CA LYS A 42 6.94 -3.11 -5.59
C LYS A 42 7.81 -1.91 -5.21
N TYR A 43 8.33 -1.87 -3.99
CA TYR A 43 9.19 -0.77 -3.53
C TYR A 43 10.52 -0.68 -4.28
N VAL A 44 11.12 -1.81 -4.68
CA VAL A 44 12.34 -1.83 -5.51
C VAL A 44 12.04 -1.24 -6.89
N SER A 45 10.95 -1.67 -7.51
CA SER A 45 10.59 -1.21 -8.86
C SER A 45 10.24 0.28 -8.91
N LYS A 46 9.69 0.86 -7.83
CA LYS A 46 9.18 2.23 -7.78
C LYS A 46 10.10 3.25 -7.10
N ILE A 47 11.16 2.82 -6.42
CA ILE A 47 12.03 3.72 -5.61
C ILE A 47 12.62 4.89 -6.40
N HIS A 48 12.86 4.71 -7.70
CA HIS A 48 13.36 5.75 -8.59
C HIS A 48 12.41 6.97 -8.70
N VAL A 49 11.10 6.75 -8.62
CA VAL A 49 10.08 7.81 -8.63
C VAL A 49 10.25 8.72 -7.43
N LEU A 50 10.43 8.12 -6.25
CA LEU A 50 10.62 8.82 -4.98
C LEU A 50 11.96 9.55 -4.92
N LYS A 51 13.03 8.93 -5.42
CA LYS A 51 14.34 9.58 -5.53
C LYS A 51 14.25 10.87 -6.35
N LYS A 52 13.67 10.79 -7.55
CA LYS A 52 13.49 11.95 -8.43
C LYS A 52 12.59 13.03 -7.81
N TYR A 53 11.57 12.62 -7.06
CA TYR A 53 10.73 13.57 -6.33
C TYR A 53 11.53 14.39 -5.31
N ILE A 54 12.36 13.73 -4.51
CA ILE A 54 13.24 14.37 -3.52
C ILE A 54 14.25 15.30 -4.20
N GLU A 55 14.84 14.88 -5.33
CA GLU A 55 15.76 15.70 -6.11
C GLU A 55 15.11 17.01 -6.59
N PHE A 56 13.85 16.98 -7.02
CA PHE A 56 13.11 18.20 -7.38
C PHE A 56 12.88 19.12 -6.19
N ILE A 57 12.53 18.57 -5.03
CA ILE A 57 12.36 19.36 -3.80
C ILE A 57 13.68 20.00 -3.38
N ASP A 58 14.78 19.24 -3.41
CA ASP A 58 16.12 19.74 -3.07
C ASP A 58 16.56 20.88 -4.00
N ALA A 59 16.31 20.74 -5.31
CA ALA A 59 16.59 21.78 -6.28
C ALA A 59 15.80 23.08 -5.97
N ALA A 60 14.50 22.98 -5.70
CA ALA A 60 13.67 24.15 -5.36
C ALA A 60 14.09 24.83 -4.05
N MET A 61 14.48 24.05 -3.04
CA MET A 61 14.99 24.60 -1.77
C MET A 61 16.34 25.32 -1.95
N LEU A 62 17.23 24.81 -2.81
CA LEU A 62 18.50 25.46 -3.12
C LEU A 62 18.33 26.80 -3.86
N GLU A 63 17.34 26.90 -4.76
CA GLU A 63 17.00 28.14 -5.46
C GLU A 63 16.46 29.21 -4.49
N THR A 64 15.63 28.79 -3.54
CA THR A 64 15.07 29.66 -2.50
C THR A 64 16.17 30.29 -1.62
N ASN A 65 17.23 29.54 -1.31
CA ASN A 65 18.34 30.03 -0.48
C ASN A 65 19.30 30.99 -1.20
N LYS A 66 19.31 31.01 -2.54
CA LYS A 66 20.27 31.80 -3.34
C LYS A 66 19.75 33.16 -3.80
N SER A 67 18.45 33.44 -3.68
CA SER A 67 17.84 34.61 -4.33
C SER A 67 16.95 35.40 -3.38
N GLY A 68 17.38 36.63 -3.02
CA GLY A 68 16.49 37.62 -2.41
C GLY A 68 15.30 37.96 -3.34
N PHE A 69 14.27 38.65 -2.82
CA PHE A 69 12.96 39.07 -3.40
C PHE A 69 12.54 38.60 -4.82
N LEU A 70 13.39 38.68 -5.86
CA LEU A 70 13.21 38.03 -7.18
C LEU A 70 13.16 36.49 -7.14
N GLY A 71 13.65 35.85 -6.07
CA GLY A 71 13.56 34.40 -5.87
C GLY A 71 12.14 33.88 -5.67
N MET A 72 11.22 34.75 -5.22
CA MET A 72 9.86 34.35 -4.86
C MET A 72 9.02 33.93 -6.07
N PHE A 73 9.13 34.64 -7.21
CA PHE A 73 8.42 34.30 -8.46
C PHE A 73 8.93 33.01 -9.13
N LYS A 74 10.22 32.67 -8.96
CA LYS A 74 10.77 31.40 -9.46
C LYS A 74 10.35 30.23 -8.58
N ASN A 75 10.25 30.47 -7.27
CA ASN A 75 9.81 29.47 -6.31
C ASN A 75 8.37 28.99 -6.59
N ASP A 76 7.45 29.89 -6.96
CA ASP A 76 6.07 29.50 -7.32
C ASP A 76 6.06 28.51 -8.50
N LYS A 77 6.81 28.79 -9.57
CA LYS A 77 6.89 27.89 -10.74
C LYS A 77 7.55 26.54 -10.40
N SER A 78 8.60 26.54 -9.58
CA SER A 78 9.28 25.31 -9.15
C SER A 78 8.37 24.46 -8.25
N VAL A 79 7.58 25.10 -7.38
CA VAL A 79 6.58 24.41 -6.53
C VAL A 79 5.46 23.80 -7.36
N ASP A 80 4.99 24.48 -8.39
CA ASP A 80 3.95 23.92 -9.26
C ASP A 80 4.45 22.69 -10.02
N LEU A 81 5.69 22.70 -10.53
CA LEU A 81 6.30 21.52 -11.16
C LEU A 81 6.44 20.33 -10.20
N ILE A 82 6.72 20.59 -8.91
CA ILE A 82 6.77 19.56 -7.87
C ILE A 82 5.39 18.97 -7.63
N LYS A 83 4.35 19.81 -7.53
CA LYS A 83 2.96 19.34 -7.39
C LYS A 83 2.53 18.53 -8.60
N ASP A 84 2.80 19.00 -9.81
CA ASP A 84 2.48 18.29 -11.05
C ASP A 84 3.15 16.91 -11.07
N TYR A 85 4.45 16.84 -10.76
CA TYR A 85 5.15 15.56 -10.69
C TYR A 85 4.57 14.64 -9.61
N ARG A 86 4.23 15.18 -8.44
CA ARG A 86 3.59 14.42 -7.35
C ARG A 86 2.26 13.85 -7.80
N ASP A 87 1.43 14.66 -8.43
CA ASP A 87 0.08 14.29 -8.84
C ASP A 87 0.14 13.25 -9.98
N ASP A 88 1.06 13.41 -10.94
CA ASP A 88 1.36 12.43 -11.99
C ASP A 88 1.87 11.07 -11.46
N ASN A 89 2.45 11.06 -10.25
CA ASN A 89 3.08 9.88 -9.65
C ASN A 89 2.43 9.46 -8.33
N LEU A 90 1.23 9.96 -8.03
CA LEU A 90 0.60 9.85 -6.73
C LEU A 90 0.43 8.39 -6.28
N ASP A 91 0.02 7.51 -7.19
CA ASP A 91 -0.16 6.09 -6.90
C ASP A 91 1.16 5.41 -6.50
N SER A 92 2.26 5.77 -7.17
CA SER A 92 3.58 5.21 -6.84
C SER A 92 4.09 5.75 -5.50
N LEU A 93 3.89 7.04 -5.22
CA LEU A 93 4.29 7.66 -3.96
C LEU A 93 3.48 7.09 -2.78
N ASN A 94 2.16 6.96 -2.93
CA ASN A 94 1.29 6.36 -1.93
C ASN A 94 1.65 4.88 -1.70
N GLN A 95 1.88 4.11 -2.77
CA GLN A 95 2.30 2.72 -2.62
C GLN A 95 3.65 2.60 -1.90
N LEU A 96 4.61 3.49 -2.16
CA LEU A 96 5.90 3.50 -1.43
C LEU A 96 5.71 3.83 0.05
N GLU A 97 4.80 4.73 0.40
CA GLU A 97 4.43 4.98 1.80
C GLU A 97 3.81 3.73 2.46
N LYS A 98 3.04 2.93 1.72
CA LYS A 98 2.52 1.66 2.22
C LYS A 98 3.62 0.62 2.38
N CYS A 99 4.50 0.52 1.39
CA CYS A 99 5.62 -0.41 1.42
C CYS A 99 6.60 -0.14 2.57
N SER A 100 6.87 1.13 2.90
CA SER A 100 7.76 1.46 4.04
C SER A 100 7.21 1.03 5.39
N LYS A 101 5.91 0.70 5.47
CA LYS A 101 5.22 0.21 6.67
C LYS A 101 4.73 -1.23 6.52
N CYS A 102 5.21 -1.95 5.52
CA CYS A 102 4.77 -3.30 5.15
C CYS A 102 5.66 -4.35 5.81
N GLN A 103 5.09 -5.47 6.26
CA GLN A 103 5.89 -6.59 6.80
C GLN A 103 6.88 -7.16 5.79
N CYS A 104 6.64 -7.01 4.49
CA CYS A 104 7.56 -7.47 3.44
C CYS A 104 8.82 -6.60 3.26
N LEU A 105 8.93 -5.43 3.90
CA LEU A 105 9.99 -4.47 3.62
C LEU A 105 11.40 -5.04 3.85
N ASN A 106 11.59 -5.83 4.91
CA ASN A 106 12.85 -6.49 5.27
C ASN A 106 12.78 -8.02 5.20
N CYS A 107 11.81 -8.57 4.48
CA CYS A 107 11.58 -10.01 4.43
C CYS A 107 12.54 -10.69 3.44
N THR A 108 13.38 -11.60 3.97
CA THR A 108 14.31 -12.45 3.20
C THR A 108 13.78 -13.87 2.97
N ALA A 109 12.62 -14.20 3.52
CA ALA A 109 12.02 -15.52 3.37
C ALA A 109 11.63 -15.77 1.90
N ASN A 110 11.77 -17.03 1.46
CA ASN A 110 11.14 -17.47 0.22
C ASN A 110 9.63 -17.37 0.39
N CYS A 111 8.93 -16.72 -0.55
CA CYS A 111 7.52 -16.40 -0.37
C CYS A 111 6.64 -17.29 -1.23
N GLU A 112 5.79 -18.07 -0.58
CA GLU A 112 4.80 -18.95 -1.24
C GLU A 112 3.45 -18.26 -1.44
N PHE A 113 3.28 -17.06 -0.89
CA PHE A 113 2.11 -16.22 -1.09
C PHE A 113 2.24 -15.39 -2.37
N ASP A 114 1.13 -14.77 -2.81
CA ASP A 114 1.17 -13.82 -3.92
C ASP A 114 2.00 -12.56 -3.59
N SER A 115 2.11 -12.25 -2.28
CA SER A 115 3.12 -11.35 -1.74
C SER A 115 3.08 -9.95 -2.36
N CYS A 116 4.24 -9.36 -2.69
CA CYS A 116 4.29 -8.05 -3.36
C CYS A 116 3.64 -8.02 -4.74
N LEU A 117 3.57 -9.15 -5.46
CA LEU A 117 2.98 -9.21 -6.80
C LEU A 117 1.46 -9.16 -6.75
N GLY A 118 0.84 -9.87 -5.81
CA GLY A 118 -0.62 -9.83 -5.59
C GLY A 118 -1.12 -8.68 -4.72
N CYS A 119 -0.22 -7.92 -4.08
CA CYS A 119 -0.62 -6.78 -3.26
C CYS A 119 -1.28 -5.71 -4.13
N LYS A 120 -2.55 -5.39 -3.89
CA LYS A 120 -3.27 -4.32 -4.60
C LYS A 120 -2.63 -2.96 -4.33
N ASP A 121 -2.88 -1.99 -5.21
CA ASP A 121 -2.37 -0.63 -4.98
C ASP A 121 -2.96 -0.03 -3.69
N ASN A 122 -2.18 0.86 -3.06
CA ASN A 122 -2.50 1.47 -1.77
C ASN A 122 -2.78 0.44 -0.65
N SER A 123 -2.14 -0.72 -0.75
CA SER A 123 -2.29 -1.81 0.22
C SER A 123 -0.95 -2.24 0.79
N LYS A 124 -0.97 -2.93 1.92
CA LYS A 124 0.23 -3.53 2.54
C LYS A 124 -0.09 -4.81 3.28
N ILE A 125 0.90 -5.70 3.33
CA ILE A 125 0.87 -6.85 4.23
C ILE A 125 1.09 -6.35 5.66
N VAL A 126 0.12 -6.62 6.53
CA VAL A 126 0.15 -6.23 7.95
C VAL A 126 0.54 -7.38 8.87
N SER A 127 0.33 -8.62 8.43
CA SER A 127 0.73 -9.82 9.15
C SER A 127 1.10 -10.94 8.16
N CYS A 128 2.15 -11.69 8.44
CA CYS A 128 2.53 -12.90 7.72
C CYS A 128 3.29 -13.85 8.64
N ASP A 129 2.89 -15.12 8.68
CA ASP A 129 3.57 -16.16 9.47
C ASP A 129 4.66 -16.90 8.66
N HIS A 130 4.86 -16.50 7.41
CA HIS A 130 5.77 -17.11 6.42
C HIS A 130 5.49 -18.58 6.07
N LYS A 131 4.35 -19.13 6.49
CA LYS A 131 4.04 -20.55 6.34
C LYS A 131 2.62 -20.81 5.83
N LYS A 132 1.62 -20.27 6.52
CA LYS A 132 0.21 -20.58 6.30
C LYS A 132 -0.56 -19.33 5.90
N ILE A 133 -0.39 -18.24 6.63
CA ILE A 133 -1.23 -17.05 6.52
C ILE A 133 -0.45 -15.80 6.14
N ASN A 134 -1.02 -15.01 5.24
CA ASN A 134 -0.75 -13.59 5.15
C ASN A 134 -2.05 -12.77 5.23
N VAL A 135 -1.94 -11.54 5.70
CA VAL A 135 -3.05 -10.60 5.77
C VAL A 135 -2.63 -9.28 5.15
N THR A 136 -3.44 -8.85 4.18
CA THR A 136 -3.29 -7.56 3.48
C THR A 136 -4.35 -6.61 3.98
N LYS A 137 -3.96 -5.38 4.30
CA LYS A 137 -4.88 -4.29 4.60
C LYS A 137 -4.95 -3.34 3.41
N HIS A 138 -6.15 -2.85 3.12
CA HIS A 138 -6.44 -1.95 2.01
C HIS A 138 -6.92 -0.61 2.53
N ASP A 139 -6.49 0.49 1.91
CA ASP A 139 -6.94 1.83 2.29
C ASP A 139 -8.27 2.22 1.65
N ASN A 140 -8.39 2.04 0.34
CA ASN A 140 -9.48 2.59 -0.47
C ASN A 140 -10.05 1.52 -1.41
N PHE A 141 -10.34 0.33 -0.89
CA PHE A 141 -10.95 -0.75 -1.66
C PHE A 141 -12.41 -0.90 -1.26
N THR A 142 -13.32 -0.67 -2.20
CA THR A 142 -14.75 -0.86 -2.01
C THR A 142 -15.32 -1.86 -3.00
N LEU A 143 -16.36 -2.57 -2.58
CA LEU A 143 -17.13 -3.49 -3.41
C LEU A 143 -18.58 -3.03 -3.49
N ASN A 144 -19.23 -3.34 -4.61
CA ASN A 144 -20.68 -3.32 -4.72
C ASN A 144 -21.13 -4.76 -4.91
N LEU A 145 -21.98 -5.27 -4.02
CA LEU A 145 -22.51 -6.62 -4.09
C LEU A 145 -24.03 -6.54 -4.19
N ASN A 146 -24.62 -7.35 -5.07
CA ASN A 146 -26.07 -7.40 -5.19
C ASN A 146 -26.68 -8.12 -3.98
N ASN A 147 -27.69 -7.50 -3.37
CA ASN A 147 -28.44 -8.08 -2.29
C ASN A 147 -29.57 -8.94 -2.86
N ASN A 148 -29.38 -10.25 -2.85
CA ASN A 148 -30.37 -11.20 -3.39
C ASN A 148 -31.76 -11.12 -2.71
N ARG A 149 -31.89 -10.49 -1.53
CA ARG A 149 -33.18 -10.33 -0.83
C ARG A 149 -33.95 -9.09 -1.27
N THR A 150 -33.26 -7.99 -1.54
CA THR A 150 -33.90 -6.71 -1.93
C THR A 150 -33.82 -6.44 -3.43
N GLY A 151 -32.83 -7.02 -4.12
CA GLY A 151 -32.48 -6.75 -5.51
C GLY A 151 -31.58 -5.52 -5.69
N ASP A 152 -31.30 -4.77 -4.62
CA ASP A 152 -30.48 -3.56 -4.65
C ASP A 152 -28.99 -3.88 -4.49
N ASP A 153 -28.12 -2.95 -4.90
CA ASP A 153 -26.69 -3.08 -4.66
C ASP A 153 -26.29 -2.48 -3.31
N ASP A 154 -25.67 -3.29 -2.48
CA ASP A 154 -25.06 -2.88 -1.23
C ASP A 154 -23.58 -2.52 -1.43
N ARG A 155 -23.15 -1.41 -0.81
CA ARG A 155 -21.76 -0.95 -0.88
C ARG A 155 -20.99 -1.35 0.37
N TYR A 156 -19.80 -1.90 0.15
CA TYR A 156 -18.92 -2.37 1.20
C TYR A 156 -17.53 -1.74 1.11
N ILE A 157 -16.87 -1.58 2.25
CA ILE A 157 -15.44 -1.30 2.35
C ILE A 157 -14.73 -2.61 2.67
N VAL A 158 -13.66 -2.90 1.95
CA VAL A 158 -12.79 -4.05 2.23
C VAL A 158 -11.83 -3.68 3.35
N LEU A 159 -11.95 -4.36 4.48
CA LEU A 159 -11.11 -4.15 5.65
C LEU A 159 -9.73 -4.80 5.44
N SER A 160 -9.74 -6.07 5.02
CA SER A 160 -8.55 -6.86 4.75
C SER A 160 -8.85 -8.01 3.78
N THR A 161 -7.81 -8.51 3.12
CA THR A 161 -7.82 -9.85 2.51
C THR A 161 -6.83 -10.75 3.23
N LEU A 162 -7.13 -12.04 3.26
CA LEU A 162 -6.29 -13.07 3.85
C LEU A 162 -5.98 -14.13 2.79
N GLN A 163 -4.74 -14.61 2.74
CA GLN A 163 -4.37 -15.80 1.95
C GLN A 163 -3.96 -16.92 2.89
N ASN A 164 -4.52 -18.12 2.68
CA ASN A 164 -4.12 -19.35 3.34
C ASN A 164 -3.53 -20.32 2.31
N VAL A 165 -2.20 -20.45 2.29
CA VAL A 165 -1.49 -21.27 1.29
C VAL A 165 -1.56 -22.77 1.58
N GLU A 166 -1.87 -23.19 2.80
CA GLU A 166 -2.02 -24.63 3.13
C GLU A 166 -3.23 -25.25 2.43
N VAL A 167 -4.27 -24.46 2.16
CA VAL A 167 -5.51 -24.91 1.50
C VAL A 167 -5.78 -24.17 0.18
N ASP A 168 -4.82 -23.39 -0.30
CA ASP A 168 -4.91 -22.57 -1.52
C ASP A 168 -6.18 -21.69 -1.60
N ASN A 169 -6.56 -21.08 -0.47
CA ASN A 169 -7.74 -20.21 -0.39
C ASN A 169 -7.38 -18.76 -0.09
N LYS A 170 -8.26 -17.85 -0.52
CA LYS A 170 -8.23 -16.44 -0.15
C LYS A 170 -9.58 -16.02 0.40
N TYR A 171 -9.55 -15.08 1.31
CA TYR A 171 -10.71 -14.55 2.00
C TYR A 171 -10.70 -13.04 1.92
N ILE A 172 -11.89 -12.46 1.90
CA ILE A 172 -12.08 -11.02 1.94
C ILE A 172 -13.02 -10.66 3.09
N ILE A 173 -12.55 -9.74 3.94
CA ILE A 173 -13.28 -9.23 5.08
C ILE A 173 -13.83 -7.86 4.70
N ILE A 174 -15.15 -7.73 4.70
CA ILE A 174 -15.84 -6.54 4.21
C ILE A 174 -16.79 -5.98 5.26
N GLN A 175 -17.04 -4.68 5.22
CA GLN A 175 -17.99 -4.00 6.08
C GLN A 175 -18.98 -3.18 5.25
N ASN A 176 -20.28 -3.37 5.48
CA ASN A 176 -21.31 -2.57 4.82
C ASN A 176 -21.17 -1.09 5.24
N VAL A 177 -21.19 -0.19 4.26
CA VAL A 177 -20.97 1.25 4.49
C VAL A 177 -22.06 1.86 5.38
N ILE A 178 -23.30 1.36 5.26
CA ILE A 178 -24.49 1.88 5.95
C ILE A 178 -24.71 1.12 7.26
N THR A 179 -24.91 -0.20 7.22
CA THR A 179 -25.28 -1.01 8.40
C THR A 179 -24.12 -1.27 9.35
N LYS A 180 -22.87 -1.12 8.88
CA LYS A 180 -21.62 -1.45 9.59
C LYS A 180 -21.44 -2.93 9.90
N GLU A 181 -22.33 -3.80 9.42
CA GLU A 181 -22.19 -5.24 9.52
C GLU A 181 -20.95 -5.72 8.76
N LYS A 182 -20.23 -6.67 9.36
CA LYS A 182 -19.02 -7.27 8.78
C LYS A 182 -19.34 -8.65 8.22
N PHE A 183 -18.76 -8.97 7.07
CA PHE A 183 -18.88 -10.27 6.42
C PHE A 183 -17.50 -10.80 6.04
N ILE A 184 -17.39 -12.12 5.97
CA ILE A 184 -16.20 -12.82 5.48
C ILE A 184 -16.67 -13.72 4.34
N LEU A 185 -16.01 -13.60 3.19
CA LEU A 185 -16.33 -14.36 1.99
C LEU A 185 -15.07 -15.05 1.48
N HIS A 186 -15.24 -16.17 0.78
CA HIS A 186 -14.21 -16.65 -0.14
C HIS A 186 -13.97 -15.61 -1.21
N TYR A 187 -12.71 -15.42 -1.58
CA TYR A 187 -12.28 -14.42 -2.53
C TYR A 187 -11.52 -15.07 -3.68
N TYR A 188 -12.05 -14.93 -4.87
CA TYR A 188 -11.46 -15.49 -6.09
C TYR A 188 -11.10 -14.32 -7.03
N PRO A 189 -9.88 -13.77 -6.89
CA PRO A 189 -9.44 -12.67 -7.75
C PRO A 189 -9.35 -13.14 -9.20
N GLY A 190 -10.03 -12.46 -10.11
CA GLY A 190 -10.00 -12.76 -11.53
C GLY A 190 -9.21 -11.72 -12.34
N ILE A 191 -9.00 -12.02 -13.62
CA ILE A 191 -8.29 -11.11 -14.54
C ILE A 191 -9.18 -9.90 -14.89
N SER A 192 -10.48 -10.14 -15.12
CA SER A 192 -11.46 -9.11 -15.48
C SER A 192 -12.35 -8.70 -14.31
N GLU A 193 -12.77 -9.68 -13.51
CA GLU A 193 -13.70 -9.49 -12.41
C GLU A 193 -13.38 -10.45 -11.27
N ASP A 194 -13.58 -9.97 -10.05
CA ASP A 194 -13.45 -10.78 -8.85
C ASP A 194 -14.77 -11.52 -8.58
N THR A 195 -14.69 -12.74 -8.05
CA THR A 195 -15.87 -13.48 -7.61
C THR A 195 -15.76 -13.86 -6.15
N TYR A 196 -16.92 -14.11 -5.52
CA TYR A 196 -17.03 -14.32 -4.08
C TYR A 196 -17.90 -15.55 -3.77
N GLY A 197 -17.57 -16.24 -2.69
CA GLY A 197 -18.31 -17.41 -2.23
C GLY A 197 -18.64 -17.34 -0.74
N GLU A 198 -19.70 -18.03 -0.35
CA GLU A 198 -20.06 -18.21 1.06
C GLU A 198 -19.11 -19.21 1.75
N ILE A 199 -18.84 -18.96 3.03
CA ILE A 199 -18.12 -19.91 3.89
C ILE A 199 -19.16 -20.78 4.60
N THR A 200 -19.18 -22.06 4.30
CA THR A 200 -20.15 -23.00 4.89
C THR A 200 -19.58 -23.79 6.06
N ASP A 201 -18.24 -23.88 6.18
CA ASP A 201 -17.57 -24.57 7.28
C ASP A 201 -17.39 -23.63 8.49
N PRO A 202 -17.99 -23.92 9.65
CA PRO A 202 -17.84 -23.11 10.85
C PRO A 202 -16.39 -23.04 11.38
N GLU A 203 -15.62 -24.12 11.29
CA GLU A 203 -14.24 -24.13 11.80
C GLU A 203 -13.33 -23.24 10.96
N GLU A 204 -13.50 -23.29 9.64
CA GLU A 204 -12.87 -22.35 8.71
C GLU A 204 -13.25 -20.90 9.05
N PHE A 205 -14.54 -20.62 9.21
CA PHE A 205 -15.01 -19.27 9.53
C PHE A 205 -14.39 -18.74 10.84
N ASP A 206 -14.45 -19.51 11.92
CA ASP A 206 -13.90 -19.14 13.23
C ASP A 206 -12.38 -18.91 13.18
N PHE A 207 -11.66 -19.70 12.39
CA PHE A 207 -10.23 -19.51 12.17
C PHE A 207 -9.93 -18.16 11.47
N ILE A 208 -10.70 -17.79 10.44
CA ILE A 208 -10.51 -16.51 9.76
C ILE A 208 -10.88 -15.32 10.68
N VAL A 209 -11.98 -15.44 11.44
CA VAL A 209 -12.39 -14.42 12.41
C VAL A 209 -11.30 -14.19 13.45
N SER A 210 -10.82 -15.25 14.10
CA SER A 210 -9.81 -15.15 15.14
C SER A 210 -8.50 -14.58 14.61
N THR A 211 -8.08 -15.00 13.41
CA THR A 211 -6.89 -14.45 12.76
C THR A 211 -7.03 -12.96 12.50
N PHE A 212 -8.17 -12.52 11.95
CA PHE A 212 -8.42 -11.12 11.66
C PHE A 212 -8.47 -10.25 12.93
N GLN A 213 -9.16 -10.72 13.98
CA GLN A 213 -9.25 -10.02 15.27
C GLN A 213 -7.88 -9.86 15.94
N SER A 214 -7.03 -10.88 15.90
CA SER A 214 -5.69 -10.83 16.51
C SER A 214 -4.80 -9.71 15.93
N ILE A 215 -5.09 -9.28 14.70
CA ILE A 215 -4.36 -8.21 13.99
C ILE A 215 -5.00 -6.83 14.24
N GLU A 216 -6.32 -6.74 14.45
CA GLU A 216 -6.94 -5.45 14.80
C GLU A 216 -6.54 -4.97 16.20
N GLU A 217 -6.15 -5.90 17.09
CA GLU A 217 -5.74 -5.61 18.47
C GLU A 217 -4.24 -5.32 18.65
N SER A 218 -3.43 -5.49 17.59
CA SER A 218 -1.96 -5.35 17.60
C SER A 218 -1.47 -4.01 17.04
#